data_AF-A0A3L8AC11-F1
#
_entry.id   AF-A0A3L8AC11-F1
#
_cell.length_a   1.000
_cell.length_b   1.000
_cell.length_c   1.000
_cell.angle_alpha   90.00
_cell.angle_beta   90.00
_cell.angle_gamma   90.00
#
_symmetry.space_group_name_H-M   'P 1'
#
loop_
_entity.id
_entity.type
_entity.pdbx_description
1 polymer ?
#
loop_
_entity_poly.entity_id
_entity_poly.type
_entity_poly.pdbx_seq_one_letter_code
_entity_poly.pdbx_strand_id
1 'polypeptide(L)'
;MIARNRIWEELKQARANVLCLQKYTDIRRAHNRYYNGFIALSASAGALGFSINEYIPFITSLLIGFVSITKSIMPNFLQSEPELSELDNLSNFYVRYMNHLENIWYDFDHEHIDEKEAMKRFFEIKETECDKESQLNKGIRYISKRLQHQIDEQAEEYINRVYFEKEN
;
A
#
# COMPACT_ATOMS: atom_id res chain seq x y z
N MET A 1 -20.65 16.44 19.41
CA MET A 1 -20.73 15.06 18.84
C MET A 1 -20.28 14.97 17.38
N ILE A 2 -20.43 16.03 16.57
CA ILE A 2 -20.02 16.00 15.15
C ILE A 2 -18.49 15.95 15.00
N ALA A 3 -17.74 16.77 15.76
CA ALA A 3 -16.27 16.76 15.71
C ALA A 3 -15.66 15.40 16.08
N ARG A 4 -16.18 14.79 17.15
CA ARG A 4 -15.79 13.44 17.59
C ARG A 4 -16.01 12.40 16.47
N ASN A 5 -17.22 12.29 15.93
CA ASN A 5 -17.45 11.29 14.88
C ASN A 5 -16.61 11.56 13.61
N ARG A 6 -16.31 12.83 13.31
CA ARG A 6 -15.51 13.18 12.13
C ARG A 6 -14.03 12.82 12.25
N ILE A 7 -13.38 13.16 13.36
CA ILE A 7 -11.97 12.79 13.61
C ILE A 7 -11.86 11.26 13.63
N TRP A 8 -12.88 10.59 14.18
CA TRP A 8 -12.96 9.14 14.24
C TRP A 8 -13.00 8.45 12.88
N GLU A 9 -13.91 8.86 11.99
CA GLU A 9 -13.98 8.29 10.64
C GLU A 9 -12.69 8.55 9.86
N GLU A 10 -12.08 9.71 10.05
CA GLU A 10 -10.81 10.06 9.41
C GLU A 10 -9.65 9.16 9.91
N LEU A 11 -9.60 8.84 11.20
CA LEU A 11 -8.64 7.88 11.77
C LEU A 11 -8.77 6.50 11.12
N LYS A 12 -10.00 5.99 10.97
CA LYS A 12 -10.25 4.71 10.30
C LYS A 12 -9.77 4.75 8.84
N GLN A 13 -10.10 5.82 8.11
CA GLN A 13 -9.70 6.00 6.72
C GLN A 13 -8.18 6.07 6.58
N ALA A 14 -7.50 6.85 7.43
CA ALA A 14 -6.04 6.94 7.45
C ALA A 14 -5.40 5.57 7.71
N ARG A 15 -5.94 4.80 8.66
CA ARG A 15 -5.47 3.44 8.96
C ARG A 15 -5.66 2.49 7.78
N ALA A 16 -6.82 2.54 7.12
CA ALA A 16 -7.10 1.76 5.92
C ALA A 16 -6.11 2.11 4.80
N ASN A 17 -5.81 3.39 4.58
CA ASN A 17 -4.84 3.84 3.58
C ASN A 17 -3.42 3.34 3.87
N VAL A 18 -2.97 3.34 5.14
CA VAL A 18 -1.67 2.76 5.52
C VAL A 18 -1.61 1.27 5.18
N LEU A 19 -2.60 0.50 5.60
CA LEU A 19 -2.67 -0.95 5.36
C LEU A 19 -2.76 -1.27 3.87
N CYS A 20 -3.52 -0.46 3.13
CA CYS A 20 -3.65 -0.55 1.69
C CYS A 20 -2.30 -0.42 0.99
N LEU A 21 -1.55 0.64 1.31
CA LEU A 21 -0.23 0.91 0.74
C LEU A 21 0.78 -0.19 1.08
N GLN A 22 0.83 -0.63 2.34
CA GLN A 22 1.75 -1.68 2.79
C GLN A 22 1.48 -3.01 2.08
N LYS A 23 0.23 -3.48 2.10
CA LYS A 23 -0.12 -4.75 1.44
C LYS A 23 0.07 -4.68 -0.06
N TYR A 24 -0.29 -3.55 -0.68
CA TYR A 24 -0.13 -3.37 -2.12
C TYR A 24 1.34 -3.43 -2.53
N THR A 25 2.21 -2.67 -1.86
CA THR A 25 3.65 -2.64 -2.17
C THR A 25 4.30 -4.01 -1.95
N ASP A 26 3.95 -4.71 -0.87
CA ASP A 26 4.44 -6.08 -0.61
C ASP A 26 4.06 -7.06 -1.71
N ILE A 27 2.80 -7.04 -2.15
CA ILE A 27 2.32 -7.87 -3.25
C ILE A 27 3.07 -7.52 -4.54
N ARG A 28 3.27 -6.24 -4.85
CA ARG A 28 3.98 -5.82 -6.08
C ARG A 28 5.45 -6.21 -6.05
N ARG A 29 6.14 -6.06 -4.91
CA ARG A 29 7.52 -6.54 -4.73
C ARG A 29 7.61 -8.06 -4.87
N ALA A 30 6.64 -8.80 -4.37
CA ALA A 30 6.59 -10.25 -4.55
C ALA A 30 6.52 -10.62 -6.04
N HIS A 31 5.64 -9.96 -6.82
CA HIS A 31 5.58 -10.15 -8.27
C HIS A 31 6.90 -9.81 -8.97
N ASN A 32 7.56 -8.70 -8.58
CA ASN A 32 8.88 -8.34 -9.09
C ASN A 32 9.92 -9.43 -8.82
N ARG A 33 9.95 -9.99 -7.60
CA ARG A 33 10.85 -11.08 -7.23
C ARG A 33 10.57 -12.36 -8.03
N TYR A 34 9.31 -12.76 -8.18
CA TYR A 34 8.93 -13.92 -8.99
C TYR A 34 9.33 -13.76 -10.45
N TYR A 35 9.11 -12.59 -11.03
CA TYR A 35 9.50 -12.28 -12.40
C TYR A 35 11.01 -12.37 -12.60
N ASN A 36 11.80 -11.72 -11.73
CA ASN A 36 13.24 -11.75 -11.81
C ASN A 36 13.80 -13.17 -11.58
N GLY A 37 13.21 -13.91 -10.63
CA GLY A 37 13.56 -15.31 -10.37
C GLY A 37 13.26 -16.21 -11.56
N PHE A 38 12.12 -16.03 -12.23
CA PHE A 38 11.76 -16.77 -13.44
C PHE A 38 12.76 -16.54 -14.58
N ILE A 39 13.17 -15.30 -14.82
CA ILE A 39 14.20 -14.98 -15.83
C ILE A 39 15.52 -15.65 -15.47
N ALA A 40 15.96 -15.53 -14.21
CA ALA A 40 17.23 -16.12 -13.77
C ALA A 40 17.25 -17.64 -13.90
N LEU A 41 16.16 -18.31 -13.53
CA LEU A 41 16.01 -19.77 -13.69
C LEU A 41 16.01 -20.17 -15.17
N SER A 42 15.27 -19.45 -16.02
CA SER A 42 15.22 -19.72 -17.46
C SER A 42 16.58 -19.51 -18.12
N ALA A 43 17.32 -18.46 -17.74
CA ALA A 43 18.65 -18.19 -18.24
C ALA A 43 19.65 -19.27 -17.80
N SER A 44 19.57 -19.69 -16.53
CA SER A 44 20.40 -20.76 -15.98
C SER A 44 20.13 -22.10 -16.68
N ALA A 45 18.84 -22.42 -16.91
CA ALA A 45 18.43 -23.62 -17.64
C ALA A 45 18.91 -23.59 -19.10
N GLY A 46 18.91 -22.44 -19.75
CA GLY A 46 19.47 -22.27 -21.09
C GLY A 46 20.98 -22.53 -21.11
N ALA A 47 21.72 -21.90 -20.19
CA ALA A 47 23.17 -22.04 -20.11
C ALA A 47 23.61 -23.48 -19.82
N LEU A 48 22.99 -24.14 -18.83
CA LEU A 48 23.30 -25.53 -18.46
C LEU A 48 22.72 -26.54 -19.46
N GLY A 49 21.62 -26.20 -20.13
CA GLY A 49 20.95 -27.05 -21.10
C GLY A 49 21.73 -27.22 -22.40
N PHE A 50 22.64 -26.28 -22.73
CA PHE A 50 23.47 -26.36 -23.94
C PHE A 50 24.26 -27.67 -24.01
N SER A 51 24.82 -28.15 -22.89
CA SER A 51 25.58 -29.40 -22.86
C SER A 51 24.72 -30.66 -23.08
N ILE A 52 23.40 -30.55 -22.95
CA ILE A 52 22.45 -31.65 -23.17
C ILE A 52 21.89 -31.58 -24.60
N ASN A 53 21.45 -30.40 -25.03
CA ASN A 53 20.86 -30.18 -26.33
C ASN A 53 21.00 -28.72 -26.77
N GLU A 54 21.56 -28.50 -27.96
CA GLU A 54 21.80 -27.19 -28.56
C GLU A 54 20.53 -26.34 -28.77
N TYR A 55 19.35 -26.98 -28.86
CA TYR A 55 18.07 -26.29 -29.00
C TYR A 55 17.53 -25.73 -27.68
N ILE A 56 17.99 -26.20 -26.51
CA ILE A 56 17.52 -25.72 -25.20
C ILE A 56 17.86 -24.23 -24.97
N PRO A 57 19.08 -23.74 -25.24
CA PRO A 57 19.39 -22.31 -25.20
C PRO A 57 18.49 -21.47 -26.11
N PHE A 58 18.16 -21.98 -27.31
CA PHE A 58 17.28 -21.27 -28.24
C PHE A 58 15.86 -21.12 -27.66
N ILE A 59 15.28 -22.21 -27.16
CA ILE A 59 13.93 -22.21 -26.57
C ILE A 59 13.87 -21.30 -25.35
N THR A 60 14.84 -21.41 -24.43
CA THR A 60 14.89 -20.59 -23.21
C THR A 60 15.09 -19.11 -23.51
N SER A 61 15.93 -18.77 -24.51
CA SER A 61 16.11 -17.39 -24.96
C SER A 61 14.84 -16.80 -25.56
N LEU A 62 14.10 -17.59 -26.35
CA LEU A 62 12.82 -17.17 -26.93
C LEU A 62 11.77 -16.93 -25.84
N LEU A 63 11.73 -17.79 -24.82
CA LEU A 63 10.86 -17.66 -23.66
C LEU A 63 11.19 -16.41 -22.83
N ILE A 64 12.46 -16.12 -22.55
CA ILE A 64 12.88 -14.89 -21.88
C ILE A 64 12.49 -13.65 -22.70
N GLY A 65 12.73 -13.69 -24.02
CA GLY A 65 12.35 -12.62 -24.93
C GLY A 65 10.85 -12.34 -24.89
N PHE A 66 10.03 -13.38 -24.97
CA PHE A 66 8.57 -13.26 -24.88
C PHE A 66 8.13 -12.62 -23.56
N VAL A 67 8.60 -13.13 -22.42
CA VAL A 67 8.24 -12.61 -21.09
C VAL A 67 8.74 -11.17 -20.86
N SER A 68 9.86 -10.80 -21.46
CA SER A 68 10.38 -9.43 -21.45
C SER A 68 9.51 -8.48 -22.26
N ILE A 69 9.01 -8.92 -23.42
CA ILE A 69 8.07 -8.14 -24.24
C ILE A 69 6.72 -8.00 -23.53
N THR A 70 6.20 -9.06 -22.92
CA THR A 70 4.95 -8.99 -22.15
C THR A 70 5.03 -7.96 -21.03
N LYS A 71 6.17 -7.86 -20.35
CA LYS A 71 6.43 -6.81 -19.35
C LYS A 71 6.30 -5.40 -19.95
N SER A 72 6.84 -5.17 -21.14
CA SER A 72 6.81 -3.85 -21.78
C SER A 72 5.40 -3.44 -22.25
N ILE A 73 4.55 -4.41 -22.61
CA ILE A 73 3.20 -4.16 -23.14
C ILE A 73 2.16 -4.10 -22.01
N MET A 74 2.45 -4.65 -20.82
CA MET A 74 1.52 -4.72 -19.70
C MET A 74 1.96 -3.80 -18.54
N PRO A 75 1.76 -2.47 -18.66
CA PRO A 75 2.16 -1.50 -17.64
C PRO A 75 1.50 -1.75 -16.28
N ASN A 76 0.40 -2.51 -16.22
CA ASN A 76 -0.28 -2.83 -14.97
C ASN A 76 0.35 -3.97 -14.16
N PHE A 77 1.34 -4.69 -14.71
CA PHE A 77 1.82 -5.93 -14.09
C PHE A 77 2.99 -5.72 -13.12
N LEU A 78 4.05 -5.03 -13.57
CA LEU A 78 5.28 -4.80 -12.79
C LEU A 78 5.50 -3.32 -12.58
N GLN A 79 5.43 -2.90 -11.31
CA GLN A 79 5.73 -1.54 -10.89
C GLN A 79 7.18 -1.48 -10.45
N SER A 80 7.89 -0.43 -10.86
CA SER A 80 9.33 -0.31 -10.59
C SER A 80 9.61 -0.05 -9.11
N GLU A 81 10.80 -0.40 -8.62
CA GLU A 81 11.15 -0.17 -7.22
C GLU A 81 11.10 1.31 -6.80
N PRO A 82 11.51 2.29 -7.64
CA PRO A 82 11.33 3.71 -7.34
C PRO A 82 9.85 4.09 -7.13
N GLU A 83 8.94 3.64 -8.01
CA GLU A 83 7.50 3.88 -7.87
C GLU A 83 6.94 3.23 -6.59
N LEU A 84 7.43 2.05 -6.20
CA LEU A 84 7.01 1.39 -4.96
C LEU A 84 7.57 2.10 -3.71
N SER A 85 8.78 2.64 -3.79
CA SER A 85 9.37 3.47 -2.73
C SER A 85 8.61 4.78 -2.53
N GLU A 86 8.10 5.38 -3.60
CA GLU A 86 7.18 6.53 -3.50
C GLU A 86 5.89 6.19 -2.75
N LEU A 87 5.34 4.99 -2.95
CA LEU A 87 4.20 4.50 -2.18
C LEU A 87 4.53 4.24 -0.71
N ASP A 88 5.73 3.75 -0.40
CA ASP A 88 6.18 3.61 0.99
C ASP A 88 6.30 4.99 1.68
N ASN A 89 6.82 5.99 0.97
CA ASN A 89 6.85 7.36 1.47
C ASN A 89 5.45 7.92 1.71
N LEU A 90 4.50 7.60 0.84
CA LEU A 90 3.09 7.94 1.04
C LEU A 90 2.50 7.19 2.25
N SER A 91 2.88 5.93 2.48
CA SER A 91 2.47 5.18 3.67
C SER A 91 3.00 5.85 4.96
N ASN A 92 4.27 6.27 4.96
CA ASN A 92 4.87 7.02 6.06
C ASN A 92 4.14 8.35 6.32
N PHE A 93 3.68 9.03 5.26
CA PHE A 93 2.82 10.21 5.41
C PHE A 93 1.53 9.85 6.16
N TYR A 94 0.79 8.84 5.72
CA TYR A 94 -0.48 8.47 6.36
C TYR A 94 -0.30 7.97 7.80
N VAL A 95 0.82 7.33 8.14
CA VAL A 95 1.16 6.99 9.53
C VAL A 95 1.32 8.25 10.39
N ARG A 96 2.05 9.26 9.90
CA ARG A 96 2.21 10.53 10.63
C ARG A 96 0.89 11.28 10.75
N TYR A 97 0.11 11.31 9.67
CA TYR A 97 -1.21 11.91 9.63
C TYR A 97 -2.15 11.26 10.66
N MET A 98 -2.17 9.92 10.73
CA MET A 98 -2.91 9.16 11.75
C MET A 98 -2.46 9.55 13.16
N ASN A 99 -1.16 9.57 13.44
CA ASN A 99 -0.65 9.97 14.77
C ASN A 99 -1.08 11.40 15.17
N HIS A 100 -1.13 12.34 14.21
CA HIS A 100 -1.64 13.68 14.47
C HIS A 100 -3.13 13.69 14.79
N LEU A 101 -3.94 12.91 14.07
CA LEU A 101 -5.35 12.72 14.38
C LEU A 101 -5.57 12.09 15.77
N GLU A 102 -4.77 11.08 16.14
CA GLU A 102 -4.83 10.43 17.46
C GLU A 102 -4.50 11.43 18.58
N ASN A 103 -3.54 12.34 18.35
CA ASN A 103 -3.21 13.39 19.31
C ASN A 103 -4.38 14.38 19.49
N ILE A 104 -4.97 14.85 18.38
CA ILE A 104 -6.15 15.74 18.45
C ILE A 104 -7.32 15.04 19.14
N TRP A 105 -7.51 13.74 18.86
CA TRP A 105 -8.53 12.93 19.50
C TRP A 105 -8.34 12.88 21.01
N TYR A 106 -7.13 12.53 21.44
CA TYR A 106 -6.79 12.42 22.86
C TYR A 106 -7.02 13.74 23.60
N ASP A 107 -6.50 14.85 23.06
CA ASP A 107 -6.66 16.19 23.64
C ASP A 107 -8.13 16.59 23.77
N PHE A 108 -8.95 16.25 22.77
CA PHE A 108 -10.37 16.58 22.77
C PHE A 108 -11.19 15.66 23.68
N ASP A 109 -10.85 14.37 23.75
CA ASP A 109 -11.53 13.37 24.60
C ASP A 109 -11.28 13.64 26.09
N HIS A 110 -10.09 14.14 26.45
CA HIS A 110 -9.70 14.47 27.83
C HIS A 110 -9.96 15.94 28.20
N GLU A 111 -10.73 16.67 27.39
CA GLU A 111 -11.12 18.07 27.61
C GLU A 111 -9.92 19.03 27.74
N HIS A 112 -8.75 18.69 27.18
CA HIS A 112 -7.59 19.58 27.10
C HIS A 112 -7.79 20.72 26.10
N ILE A 113 -8.61 20.49 25.07
CA ILE A 113 -9.00 21.48 24.07
C ILE A 113 -10.52 21.45 23.85
N ASP A 114 -11.07 22.57 23.40
CA ASP A 114 -12.49 22.66 23.02
C ASP A 114 -12.75 22.20 21.57
N GLU A 115 -14.02 22.08 21.21
CA GLU A 115 -14.43 21.63 19.86
C GLU A 115 -13.93 22.56 18.75
N LYS A 116 -13.83 23.87 19.01
CA LYS A 116 -13.40 24.85 18.03
C LYS A 116 -11.91 24.68 17.72
N GLU A 117 -11.09 24.52 18.74
CA GLU A 117 -9.66 24.29 18.61
C GLU A 117 -9.37 22.91 18.00
N ALA A 118 -10.08 21.86 18.41
CA ALA A 118 -9.97 20.53 17.82
C ALA A 118 -10.26 20.53 16.31
N MET A 119 -11.35 21.18 15.90
CA MET A 119 -11.70 21.28 14.49
C MET A 119 -10.73 22.14 13.68
N LYS A 120 -10.18 23.20 14.27
CA LYS A 120 -9.16 24.02 13.62
C LYS A 120 -7.91 23.17 13.31
N ARG A 121 -7.36 22.48 14.31
CA ARG A 121 -6.21 21.58 14.12
C ARG A 121 -6.50 20.45 13.13
N PHE A 122 -7.72 19.89 13.18
CA PHE A 122 -8.16 18.86 12.24
C PHE A 122 -8.12 19.36 10.78
N PHE A 123 -8.64 20.56 10.50
CA PHE A 123 -8.62 21.09 9.14
C PHE A 123 -7.20 21.45 8.67
N GLU A 124 -6.35 21.98 9.56
CA GLU A 124 -4.94 22.26 9.26
C GLU A 124 -4.20 21.00 8.77
N ILE A 125 -4.43 19.84 9.41
CA ILE A 125 -3.82 18.58 8.95
C ILE A 125 -4.55 18.01 7.72
N LYS A 126 -5.87 18.15 7.62
CA LYS A 126 -6.66 17.62 6.50
C LYS A 126 -6.27 18.28 5.18
N GLU A 127 -5.95 19.57 5.18
CA GLU A 127 -5.43 20.25 4.00
C GLU A 127 -4.15 19.62 3.46
N THR A 128 -3.31 19.04 4.33
CA THR A 128 -2.08 18.35 3.90
C THR A 128 -2.33 17.02 3.19
N GLU A 129 -3.51 16.43 3.37
CA GLU A 129 -3.89 15.13 2.80
C GLU A 129 -4.47 15.25 1.38
N CYS A 130 -5.04 16.39 1.01
CA CYS A 130 -5.65 16.62 -0.31
C CYS A 130 -4.74 16.22 -1.49
N ASP A 131 -3.47 16.63 -1.47
CA ASP A 131 -2.51 16.30 -2.54
C ASP A 131 -2.10 14.83 -2.53
N LYS A 132 -2.25 14.15 -1.39
CA LYS A 132 -1.84 12.78 -1.15
C LYS A 132 -2.87 11.78 -1.64
N GLU A 133 -4.15 12.14 -1.67
CA GLU A 133 -5.20 11.33 -2.27
C GLU A 133 -4.97 11.14 -3.78
N SER A 134 -4.56 12.20 -4.48
CA SER A 134 -4.20 12.10 -5.91
C SER A 134 -3.01 11.16 -6.14
N GLN A 135 -2.00 11.22 -5.27
CA GLN A 135 -0.83 10.34 -5.33
C GLN A 135 -1.22 8.88 -5.08
N LEU A 136 -2.10 8.63 -4.10
CA LEU A 136 -2.65 7.31 -3.80
C LEU A 136 -3.35 6.70 -5.01
N ASN A 137 -4.26 7.46 -5.61
CA ASN A 137 -5.05 7.01 -6.76
C ASN A 137 -4.22 6.75 -8.01
N LYS A 138 -3.14 7.52 -8.22
CA LYS A 138 -2.21 7.30 -9.35
C LYS A 138 -1.29 6.11 -9.11
N GLY A 139 -0.79 5.96 -7.88
CA GLY A 139 0.20 4.94 -7.55
C GLY A 139 -0.41 3.54 -7.39
N ILE A 140 -1.66 3.44 -6.97
CA ILE A 140 -2.39 2.17 -6.83
C ILE A 140 -3.15 1.86 -8.12
N ARG A 141 -2.62 0.93 -8.92
CA ARG A 141 -3.21 0.55 -10.22
C ARG A 141 -4.44 -0.37 -10.10
N TYR A 142 -4.42 -1.32 -9.16
CA TYR A 142 -5.50 -2.31 -8.99
C TYR A 142 -5.46 -2.96 -7.61
N ILE A 143 -6.61 -3.03 -6.95
CA ILE A 143 -6.84 -3.77 -5.71
C ILE A 143 -8.01 -4.73 -5.94
N SER A 144 -7.83 -5.99 -5.55
CA SER A 144 -8.92 -6.96 -5.62
C SER A 144 -9.93 -6.72 -4.50
N LYS A 145 -11.21 -7.04 -4.74
CA LYS A 145 -12.27 -6.92 -3.71
C LYS A 145 -11.92 -7.68 -2.41
N ARG A 146 -11.24 -8.81 -2.53
CA ARG A 146 -10.77 -9.59 -1.37
C ARG A 146 -9.72 -8.82 -0.57
N LEU A 147 -8.76 -8.20 -1.25
CA LEU A 147 -7.74 -7.40 -0.58
C LEU A 147 -8.35 -6.16 0.08
N GLN A 148 -9.29 -5.48 -0.58
CA GLN A 148 -10.03 -4.36 0.01
C GLN A 148 -10.76 -4.78 1.30
N HIS A 149 -11.54 -5.87 1.25
CA HIS A 149 -12.23 -6.39 2.43
C HIS A 149 -11.26 -6.71 3.58
N GLN A 150 -10.11 -7.30 3.28
CA GLN A 150 -9.08 -7.58 4.28
C GLN A 150 -8.41 -6.33 4.86
N ILE A 151 -8.42 -5.22 4.14
CA ILE A 151 -7.92 -3.93 4.62
C ILE A 151 -8.96 -3.31 5.54
N ASP A 152 -10.22 -3.28 5.11
CA ASP A 152 -11.33 -2.70 5.86
C ASP A 152 -11.52 -3.42 7.20
N GLU A 153 -11.55 -4.76 7.18
CA GLU A 153 -11.67 -5.60 8.39
C GLU A 153 -10.53 -5.37 9.39
N GLN A 154 -9.29 -5.25 8.90
CA GLN A 154 -8.13 -5.01 9.78
C GLN A 154 -8.06 -3.57 10.31
N ALA A 155 -8.51 -2.59 9.53
CA ALA A 155 -8.62 -1.21 9.98
C ALA A 155 -9.67 -1.10 11.10
N GLU A 156 -10.83 -1.74 10.91
CA GLU A 156 -11.89 -1.81 11.91
C GLU A 156 -11.43 -2.56 13.17
N GLU A 157 -10.77 -3.70 13.03
CA GLU A 157 -10.23 -4.47 14.17
C GLU A 157 -9.22 -3.65 14.98
N TYR A 158 -8.30 -2.94 14.32
CA TYR A 158 -7.33 -2.07 15.00
C TYR A 158 -8.02 -1.00 15.83
N ILE A 159 -8.98 -0.30 15.20
CA ILE A 159 -9.71 0.80 15.82
C ILE A 159 -10.55 0.29 17.00
N ASN A 160 -11.21 -0.84 16.83
CA ASN A 160 -11.93 -1.50 17.91
C ASN A 160 -10.98 -1.85 19.05
N ARG A 161 -9.84 -2.50 18.78
CA ARG A 161 -8.90 -2.90 19.84
C ARG A 161 -8.33 -1.72 20.64
N VAL A 162 -8.03 -0.60 19.98
CA VAL A 162 -7.33 0.54 20.62
C VAL A 162 -8.28 1.39 21.47
N TYR A 163 -9.55 1.50 21.07
CA TYR A 163 -10.47 2.49 21.66
C TYR A 163 -11.80 1.91 22.15
N PHE A 164 -12.13 0.69 21.77
CA PHE A 164 -13.28 -0.05 22.29
C PHE A 164 -12.76 -1.30 22.98
N GLU A 165 -12.54 -1.24 24.30
CA GLU A 165 -12.36 -2.46 25.06
C GLU A 165 -13.55 -3.38 24.77
N LYS A 166 -13.28 -4.54 24.15
CA LYS A 166 -14.25 -5.64 24.20
C LYS A 166 -14.35 -5.99 25.68
N GLU A 167 -15.41 -5.53 26.34
CA GLU A 167 -15.85 -6.11 27.60
C GLU A 167 -15.92 -7.63 27.38
N ASN A 168 -14.99 -8.36 28.00
CA ASN A 168 -15.00 -9.83 28.04
C ASN A 168 -16.02 -10.31 29.06
#